data_AF-A0A7S1RQC1-F1
#
_entry.id   AF-A0A7S1RQC1-F1
#
_cell.length_a   1.000
_cell.length_b   1.000
_cell.length_c   1.000
_cell.angle_alpha   90.00
_cell.angle_beta   90.00
_cell.angle_gamma   90.00
#
_symmetry.space_group_name_H-M   'P 1'
#
loop_
_entity.id
_entity.type
_entity.pdbx_description
1 polymer ?
#
loop_
_entity_poly.entity_id
_entity_poly.type
_entity_poly.pdbx_seq_one_letter_code
_entity_poly.pdbx_strand_id
1 'polypeptide(L)'
;EMRKEGATPDRSNSAQEKARLEQELESDRRFFADPPDDYVRCPTCNIVYAVHNSRPTTPSDMGTPLSPMLPVCYSKELPRGANLQLDQATRHMHRSRFRCTQCDMDFCRCGVSPYHWGWSCDGWQKHQQVVEQA
;
A
#
# COMPACT_ATOMS: atom_id res chain seq x y z
N GLU A 1 52.87 18.45 43.82
CA GLU A 1 52.01 19.08 42.80
C GLU A 1 51.27 17.99 42.04
N MET A 2 49.94 17.95 42.12
CA MET A 2 49.08 16.99 41.41
C MET A 2 48.50 17.70 40.18
N ARG A 3 48.92 17.32 38.96
CA ARG A 3 48.28 17.80 37.72
C ARG A 3 47.21 16.80 37.26
N LYS A 4 46.01 17.34 37.05
CA LYS A 4 44.79 16.69 36.56
C LYS A 4 44.96 16.22 35.12
N GLU A 5 44.58 14.98 34.83
CA GLU A 5 44.31 14.51 33.47
C GLU A 5 42.87 14.87 33.10
N GLY A 6 42.72 15.71 32.09
CA GLY A 6 41.42 16.05 31.51
C GLY A 6 40.99 14.99 30.50
N ALA A 7 39.88 14.32 30.76
CA ALA A 7 39.22 13.45 29.80
C ALA A 7 38.64 14.30 28.66
N THR A 8 39.20 14.21 27.47
CA THR A 8 38.62 14.77 26.24
C THR A 8 37.44 13.89 25.80
N PRO A 9 36.27 14.46 25.46
CA PRO A 9 35.16 13.69 24.93
C PRO A 9 35.52 13.17 23.52
N ASP A 10 35.25 11.88 23.31
CA ASP A 10 35.54 11.13 22.09
C ASP A 10 34.72 11.67 20.89
N ARG A 11 35.25 12.70 20.20
CA ARG A 11 34.62 13.33 19.02
C ARG A 11 34.49 12.36 17.85
N SER A 12 35.33 11.33 17.78
CA SER A 12 35.35 10.34 16.71
C SER A 12 34.11 9.44 16.78
N ASN A 13 33.72 9.00 17.98
CA ASN A 13 32.50 8.23 18.20
C ASN A 13 31.24 9.04 17.85
N SER A 14 31.21 10.32 18.23
CA SER A 14 30.04 11.19 17.98
C SER A 14 29.80 11.48 16.49
N ALA A 15 30.86 11.66 15.69
CA ALA A 15 30.74 11.87 14.26
C ALA A 15 30.25 10.61 13.53
N GLN A 16 30.73 9.43 13.94
CA GLN A 16 30.33 8.16 13.36
C GLN A 16 28.88 7.79 13.72
N GLU A 17 28.46 8.06 14.95
CA GLU A 17 27.08 7.88 15.40
C GLU A 17 26.11 8.82 14.67
N LYS A 18 26.50 10.08 14.47
CA LYS A 18 25.75 11.04 13.65
C LYS A 18 25.58 10.54 12.21
N ALA A 19 26.65 10.08 11.57
CA ALA A 19 26.59 9.57 10.21
C ALA A 19 25.68 8.33 10.08
N ARG A 20 25.71 7.45 11.09
CA ARG A 20 24.81 6.29 11.16
C ARG A 20 23.34 6.72 11.27
N LEU A 21 23.03 7.69 12.13
CA LEU A 21 21.66 8.21 12.29
C LEU A 21 21.15 8.90 11.02
N GLU A 22 22.01 9.68 10.34
CA GLU A 22 21.67 10.29 9.05
C GLU A 22 21.38 9.23 7.97
N GLN A 23 22.15 8.14 7.96
CA GLN A 23 21.90 7.00 7.07
C GLN A 23 20.57 6.30 7.37
N GLU A 24 20.23 6.10 8.65
CA GLU A 24 18.97 5.49 9.08
C GLU A 24 17.77 6.37 8.69
N LEU A 25 17.88 7.68 8.89
CA LEU A 25 16.86 8.65 8.49
C LEU A 25 16.61 8.65 6.97
N GLU A 26 17.66 8.58 6.16
CA GLU A 26 17.52 8.50 4.70
C GLU A 26 16.96 7.15 4.24
N SER A 27 17.31 6.05 4.93
CA SER A 27 16.70 4.74 4.70
C SER A 27 15.19 4.77 4.95
N ASP A 28 14.76 5.32 6.08
CA ASP A 28 13.35 5.48 6.42
C ASP A 28 12.66 6.38 5.39
N ARG A 29 13.27 7.52 5.02
CA ARG A 29 12.72 8.43 4.02
C ARG A 29 12.47 7.74 2.69
N ARG A 30 13.36 6.85 2.26
CA ARG A 30 13.21 6.07 1.01
C ARG A 30 12.13 5.00 1.13
N PHE A 31 12.09 4.28 2.25
CA PHE A 31 11.04 3.27 2.50
C PHE A 31 9.65 3.89 2.47
N PHE A 32 9.49 5.08 3.06
CA PHE A 32 8.25 5.81 2.93
C PHE A 32 8.10 6.44 1.54
N ALA A 33 9.13 6.85 0.80
CA ALA A 33 8.91 7.37 -0.55
C ALA A 33 8.39 6.30 -1.53
N ASP A 34 8.97 5.09 -1.46
CA ASP A 34 8.73 3.97 -2.37
C ASP A 34 8.70 2.66 -1.57
N PRO A 35 7.56 2.36 -0.92
CA PRO A 35 7.45 1.17 -0.08
C PRO A 35 7.52 -0.10 -0.95
N PRO A 36 8.16 -1.18 -0.47
CA PRO A 36 8.21 -2.45 -1.20
C PRO A 36 6.82 -2.98 -1.58
N ASP A 37 6.74 -3.85 -2.58
CA ASP A 37 5.47 -4.40 -3.08
C ASP A 37 4.58 -5.00 -1.99
N ASP A 38 5.14 -5.57 -0.92
CA ASP A 38 4.40 -6.12 0.22
C ASP A 38 3.81 -5.05 1.16
N TYR A 39 3.83 -3.78 0.76
CA TYR A 39 3.22 -2.67 1.49
C TYR A 39 2.32 -1.85 0.57
N VAL A 40 1.29 -1.25 1.15
CA VAL A 40 0.39 -0.34 0.45
C VAL A 40 0.21 0.93 1.26
N ARG A 41 0.22 2.06 0.56
CA ARG A 41 0.03 3.38 1.15
C ARG A 41 -1.39 3.89 0.89
N CYS A 42 -2.04 4.42 1.93
CA CYS A 42 -3.24 5.21 1.75
C CYS A 42 -2.90 6.52 1.01
N PRO A 43 -3.57 6.83 -0.13
CA PRO A 43 -3.27 8.04 -0.90
C PRO A 43 -3.71 9.34 -0.22
N THR A 44 -4.54 9.26 0.83
CA THR A 44 -5.06 10.43 1.54
C THR A 44 -4.22 10.80 2.76
N CYS A 45 -3.96 9.84 3.66
CA CYS A 45 -3.27 10.09 4.93
C CYS A 45 -1.86 9.50 5.02
N ASN A 46 -1.36 8.90 3.92
CA ASN A 46 -0.01 8.34 3.79
C ASN A 46 0.35 7.17 4.72
N ILE A 47 -0.60 6.66 5.50
CA ILE A 47 -0.40 5.50 6.37
C ILE A 47 -0.10 4.27 5.52
N VAL A 48 0.91 3.51 5.98
CA VAL A 48 1.44 2.34 5.28
C VAL A 48 0.93 1.09 5.98
N TYR A 49 0.40 0.16 5.20
CA TYR A 49 -0.09 -1.14 5.65
C TYR A 49 0.76 -2.24 5.01
N ALA A 50 1.16 -3.24 5.81
CA ALA A 50 1.72 -4.46 5.26
C ALA A 50 0.62 -5.29 4.58
N VAL A 51 0.88 -5.74 3.36
CA VAL A 51 0.01 -6.59 2.57
C VAL A 51 0.51 -8.02 2.69
N HIS A 52 -0.23 -8.86 3.40
CA HIS A 52 0.03 -10.29 3.40
C HIS A 52 -0.41 -10.88 2.05
N ASN A 53 0.57 -11.14 1.17
CA ASN A 53 0.37 -11.89 -0.08
C ASN A 53 0.12 -13.39 0.14
N SER A 54 0.27 -13.87 1.37
CA SER A 54 -0.10 -15.24 1.73
C SER A 54 -1.60 -15.43 1.52
N ARG A 55 -1.95 -16.48 0.77
CA ARG A 55 -3.31 -17.06 0.74
C ARG A 55 -3.80 -17.07 2.19
N PRO A 56 -4.96 -16.46 2.52
CA PRO A 56 -5.45 -16.52 3.88
C PRO A 56 -5.42 -17.98 4.29
N THR A 57 -4.86 -18.27 5.46
CA THR A 57 -4.88 -19.59 6.08
C THR A 57 -6.34 -19.88 6.45
N THR A 58 -7.19 -20.05 5.44
CA THR A 58 -8.54 -20.55 5.61
C THR A 58 -8.40 -22.03 5.98
N PRO A 59 -9.21 -22.55 6.91
CA PRO A 59 -9.32 -23.98 7.22
C PRO A 59 -9.93 -24.79 6.06
N SER A 60 -9.64 -24.45 4.81
CA SER A 60 -10.26 -24.95 3.58
C SER A 60 -9.29 -25.83 2.76
N ASP A 61 -8.35 -26.50 3.42
CA ASP A 61 -7.68 -27.67 2.85
C ASP A 61 -8.62 -28.90 2.78
N MET A 62 -9.87 -28.73 3.23
CA MET A 62 -11.00 -29.62 2.95
C MET A 62 -11.91 -28.96 1.92
N GLY A 63 -11.99 -29.56 0.73
CA GLY A 63 -12.52 -28.97 -0.48
C GLY A 63 -13.97 -28.48 -0.44
N THR A 64 -14.20 -27.29 -0.99
CA THR A 64 -15.34 -26.97 -1.86
C THR A 64 -15.00 -25.68 -2.62
N PRO A 65 -15.23 -25.57 -3.94
CA PRO A 65 -15.04 -24.32 -4.65
C PRO A 65 -16.19 -23.37 -4.31
N LEU A 66 -16.04 -22.58 -3.25
CA LEU A 66 -16.97 -21.48 -3.00
C LEU A 66 -16.70 -20.40 -4.05
N SER A 67 -17.69 -20.16 -4.93
CA SER A 67 -17.70 -19.00 -5.81
C SER A 67 -17.40 -17.73 -4.98
N PRO A 68 -16.58 -16.79 -5.49
CA PRO A 68 -16.25 -15.58 -4.73
C PRO A 68 -17.54 -14.85 -4.33
N MET A 69 -17.85 -14.84 -3.04
CA MET A 69 -19.01 -14.12 -2.52
C MET A 69 -18.71 -12.62 -2.63
N LEU A 70 -19.39 -11.94 -3.57
CA LEU A 70 -19.39 -10.49 -3.65
C LEU A 70 -20.01 -9.91 -2.37
N PRO A 71 -19.38 -8.92 -1.72
CA PRO A 71 -20.03 -8.20 -0.62
C PRO A 71 -21.35 -7.58 -1.09
N VAL A 72 -22.37 -7.56 -0.22
CA VAL A 72 -23.73 -7.10 -0.53
C VAL A 72 -23.77 -5.67 -1.10
N CYS A 73 -22.77 -4.84 -0.81
CA CYS A 73 -22.65 -3.48 -1.32
C CYS A 73 -22.20 -3.38 -2.79
N TYR A 74 -21.77 -4.46 -3.43
CA TYR A 74 -21.37 -4.46 -4.84
C TYR A 74 -22.46 -5.00 -5.74
N SER A 75 -22.80 -4.23 -6.77
CA SER A 75 -23.74 -4.65 -7.81
C SER A 75 -23.17 -5.85 -8.58
N LYS A 76 -24.07 -6.74 -9.02
CA LYS A 76 -23.75 -7.79 -10.00
C LYS A 76 -23.42 -7.22 -11.38
N GLU A 77 -23.71 -5.93 -11.59
CA GLU A 77 -23.46 -5.23 -12.83
C GLU A 77 -22.26 -4.28 -12.65
N LEU A 78 -21.35 -4.34 -13.61
CA LEU A 78 -20.21 -3.43 -13.67
C LEU A 78 -20.62 -2.09 -14.31
N PRO A 79 -19.93 -0.98 -13.98
CA PRO A 79 -20.16 0.30 -14.63
C PRO A 79 -20.03 0.20 -16.16
N ARG A 80 -20.80 1.02 -16.88
CA ARG A 80 -20.74 1.06 -18.34
C ARG A 80 -19.35 1.50 -18.80
N GLY A 81 -18.73 0.74 -19.71
CA GLY A 81 -17.36 1.01 -20.16
C GLY A 81 -16.28 0.45 -19.23
N ALA A 82 -16.64 -0.33 -18.20
CA ALA A 82 -15.73 -1.19 -17.47
C ALA A 82 -14.92 -2.08 -18.44
N ASN A 83 -13.61 -2.18 -18.21
CA ASN A 83 -12.72 -2.98 -19.07
C ASN A 83 -12.46 -4.39 -18.52
N LEU A 84 -12.98 -4.72 -17.33
CA LEU A 84 -12.93 -6.06 -16.74
C LEU A 84 -14.28 -6.75 -16.86
N GLN A 85 -14.26 -8.08 -16.93
CA GLN A 85 -15.45 -8.91 -16.68
C GLN A 85 -15.73 -9.01 -15.16
N LEU A 86 -16.95 -9.38 -14.76
CA LEU A 86 -17.36 -9.45 -13.35
C LEU A 86 -16.41 -10.30 -12.49
N ASP A 87 -16.00 -11.47 -12.96
CA ASP A 87 -15.06 -12.34 -12.22
C ASP A 87 -13.66 -11.73 -12.08
N GLN A 88 -13.22 -10.97 -13.07
CA GLN A 88 -11.93 -10.27 -13.02
C GLN A 88 -12.00 -9.06 -12.10
N ALA A 89 -13.07 -8.28 -12.17
CA ALA A 89 -13.34 -7.16 -11.28
C ALA A 89 -13.39 -7.63 -9.81
N THR A 90 -14.08 -8.74 -9.55
CA THR A 90 -14.18 -9.36 -8.22
C THR A 90 -12.81 -9.79 -7.70
N ARG A 91 -12.01 -10.47 -8.52
CA ARG A 91 -10.63 -10.85 -8.17
C ARG A 91 -9.74 -9.64 -7.91
N HIS A 92 -9.87 -8.58 -8.71
CA HIS A 92 -9.14 -7.33 -8.52
C HIS A 92 -9.54 -6.64 -7.23
N MET A 93 -10.82 -6.60 -6.89
CA MET A 93 -11.32 -6.07 -5.62
C MET A 93 -10.75 -6.82 -4.43
N HIS A 94 -10.81 -8.15 -4.41
CA HIS A 94 -10.30 -8.93 -3.27
C HIS A 94 -8.79 -8.80 -3.05
N ARG A 95 -8.01 -8.50 -4.11
CA ARG A 95 -6.54 -8.41 -4.03
C ARG A 95 -6.01 -6.99 -3.92
N SER A 96 -6.76 -6.02 -4.41
CA SER A 96 -6.26 -4.67 -4.65
C SER A 96 -7.09 -3.58 -4.00
N ARG A 97 -8.26 -3.88 -3.42
CA ARG A 97 -9.04 -2.88 -2.66
C ARG A 97 -8.63 -2.89 -1.20
N PHE A 98 -8.30 -1.70 -0.70
CA PHE A 98 -7.99 -1.45 0.70
C PHE A 98 -8.92 -0.38 1.26
N ARG A 99 -9.19 -0.46 2.55
CA ARG A 99 -9.89 0.59 3.31
C ARG A 99 -8.96 1.09 4.40
N CYS A 100 -8.69 2.39 4.40
CA CYS A 100 -7.87 2.99 5.44
C CYS A 100 -8.65 3.05 6.76
N THR A 101 -8.06 2.57 7.84
CA THR A 101 -8.66 2.59 9.19
C THR A 101 -8.65 3.96 9.86
N GLN A 102 -8.01 4.95 9.25
CA GLN A 102 -7.73 6.26 9.87
C GLN A 102 -8.52 7.38 9.20
N CYS A 103 -8.66 7.33 7.88
CA CYS A 103 -9.49 8.28 7.12
C CYS A 103 -10.69 7.64 6.42
N ASP A 104 -10.96 6.34 6.65
CA ASP A 104 -12.10 5.61 6.10
C ASP A 104 -12.22 5.61 4.56
N MET A 105 -11.14 5.98 3.87
CA MET A 105 -11.07 6.02 2.41
C MET A 105 -10.85 4.62 1.84
N ASP A 106 -11.62 4.28 0.80
CA ASP A 106 -11.41 3.09 -0.02
C ASP A 106 -10.53 3.43 -1.23
N PHE A 107 -9.48 2.65 -1.45
CA PHE A 107 -8.52 2.90 -2.52
C PHE A 107 -7.99 1.60 -3.13
N CYS A 108 -7.45 1.72 -4.35
CA CYS A 108 -6.79 0.62 -5.05
C CYS A 108 -5.30 0.55 -4.68
N ARG A 109 -4.67 -0.63 -4.81
CA ARG A 109 -3.22 -0.83 -4.65
C ARG A 109 -2.37 0.15 -5.49
N CYS A 110 -2.88 0.58 -6.65
CA CYS A 110 -2.19 1.58 -7.48
C CYS A 110 -2.31 3.03 -6.96
N GLY A 111 -2.84 3.23 -5.74
CA GLY A 111 -2.95 4.54 -5.11
C GLY A 111 -4.17 5.37 -5.53
N VAL A 112 -5.06 4.85 -6.38
CA VAL A 112 -6.26 5.59 -6.81
C VAL A 112 -7.36 5.50 -5.75
N SER A 113 -7.95 6.65 -5.41
CA SER A 113 -9.13 6.80 -4.58
C SER A 113 -10.15 7.75 -5.23
N PRO A 114 -11.47 7.47 -5.20
CA PRO A 114 -12.08 6.25 -4.69
C PRO A 114 -11.73 5.01 -5.53
N TYR A 115 -11.86 3.82 -4.95
CA TYR A 115 -11.57 2.55 -5.63
C TYR A 115 -12.34 2.38 -6.97
N HIS A 116 -11.64 2.00 -8.03
CA HIS A 116 -12.20 1.86 -9.39
C HIS A 116 -12.83 0.49 -9.68
N TRP A 117 -14.06 0.28 -9.25
CA TRP A 117 -14.79 -0.99 -9.48
C TRP A 117 -15.08 -1.27 -10.95
N GLY A 118 -14.66 -2.43 -11.46
CA GLY A 118 -14.88 -2.84 -12.85
C GLY A 118 -13.74 -2.49 -13.81
N TRP A 119 -12.70 -1.80 -13.35
CA TRP A 119 -11.53 -1.48 -14.17
C TRP A 119 -10.26 -2.16 -13.67
N SER A 120 -9.35 -2.49 -14.58
CA SER A 120 -7.95 -2.75 -14.22
C SER A 120 -7.27 -1.41 -13.91
N CYS A 121 -6.13 -1.41 -13.22
CA CYS A 121 -5.37 -0.19 -12.98
C CYS A 121 -5.05 0.56 -14.29
N ASP A 122 -4.55 -0.15 -15.31
CA ASP A 122 -4.27 0.43 -16.63
C ASP A 122 -5.53 0.91 -17.35
N GLY A 123 -6.62 0.14 -17.23
CA GLY A 123 -7.90 0.48 -17.84
C GLY A 123 -8.50 1.75 -17.25
N TRP A 124 -8.40 1.90 -15.93
CA TRP A 124 -8.81 3.11 -15.23
C TRP A 124 -7.98 4.33 -15.64
N GLN A 125 -6.65 4.18 -15.72
CA GLN A 125 -5.77 5.27 -16.14
C GLN A 125 -6.10 5.77 -17.55
N LYS A 126 -6.35 4.85 -18.50
CA LYS A 126 -6.81 5.21 -19.85
C LYS A 126 -8.18 5.88 -19.86
N HIS A 127 -9.11 5.39 -19.02
CA HIS A 127 -10.44 5.99 -18.90
C HIS A 127 -10.36 7.44 -18.41
N GLN A 128 -9.55 7.71 -17.38
CA GLN A 128 -9.33 9.06 -16.86
C GLN A 128 -8.78 10.01 -17.92
N GLN A 129 -7.79 9.58 -18.72
CA GLN A 129 -7.25 10.41 -19.81
C GLN A 129 -8.31 10.81 -20.85
N VAL A 130 -9.24 9.91 -21.15
CA VAL A 130 -10.34 10.20 -22.09
C VAL A 130 -11.35 11.16 -21.47
N VAL A 131 -11.67 10.98 -20.18
CA VAL A 131 -12.64 11.84 -19.47
C VAL A 131 -12.09 13.24 -19.25
N GLU A 132 -10.80 13.39 -18.92
CA GLU A 132 -10.15 14.71 -18.74
C GLU A 132 -10.04 15.52 -20.04
N GLN A 133 -10.09 14.86 -21.20
CA GLN A 133 -10.00 15.49 -22.52
C GLN A 133 -11.36 15.84 -23.13
N ALA A 134 -12.47 15.47 -22.48
CA ALA A 134 -13.84 15.69 -22.94
C ALA A 134 -14.49 16.89 -22.22
#